data_AF-A0AAP3VNE4-F1
#
_entry.id   AF-A0AAP3VNE4-F1
#
_cell.length_a   1.000
_cell.length_b   1.000
_cell.length_c   1.000
_cell.angle_alpha   90.00
_cell.angle_beta   90.00
_cell.angle_gamma   90.00
#
_symmetry.space_group_name_H-M   'P 1'
#
loop_
_entity.id
_entity.type
_entity.pdbx_description
1 polymer ?
#
loop_
_entity_poly.entity_id
_entity_poly.type
_entity_poly.pdbx_seq_one_letter_code
_entity_poly.pdbx_strand_id
1 'polypeptide(L)'
;MNDTFLKIESISLAVFAIGSLLFIIVIVVSSAISAKRAEKKFQKSARGILGSEAELKNMVESFREIFTTYSTSMGCYLTIIQLIERLITNFHDPKHQLPPEKNELQIARLREILKTFKEELIYNDEKLNAVINQLENDNLKNEIKSLFRCINSYNDGRLFEKDQEISKLKNKMKKDKKLKIISFFFGLIGFISSVITIVNFVGLK
;
A
#
# COMPACT_ATOMS: atom_id res chain seq x y z
N MET A 1 16.47 50.12 4.69
CA MET A 1 15.21 49.67 4.05
C MET A 1 15.24 48.20 3.65
N ASN A 2 16.40 47.65 3.23
CA ASN A 2 16.56 46.23 2.85
C ASN A 2 16.39 45.25 4.02
N ASP A 3 17.00 45.51 5.18
CA ASP A 3 16.99 44.55 6.31
C ASP A 3 15.60 44.32 6.91
N THR A 4 14.75 45.35 6.93
CA THR A 4 13.37 45.23 7.41
C THR A 4 12.53 44.40 6.45
N PHE A 5 12.78 44.53 5.14
CA PHE A 5 12.06 43.79 4.10
C PHE A 5 12.42 42.31 4.11
N LEU A 6 13.73 41.98 4.21
CA LEU A 6 14.22 40.60 4.33
C LEU A 6 13.70 39.91 5.62
N LYS A 7 13.58 40.65 6.72
CA LYS A 7 12.96 40.14 7.96
C LYS A 7 11.47 39.86 7.80
N ILE A 8 10.74 40.70 7.06
CA ILE A 8 9.30 40.49 6.81
C ILE A 8 9.08 39.27 5.89
N GLU A 9 9.87 39.11 4.82
CA GLU A 9 9.78 37.94 3.93
C GLU A 9 10.11 36.62 4.64
N SER A 10 11.17 36.60 5.46
CA SER A 10 11.53 35.41 6.23
C SER A 10 10.49 35.05 7.30
N ILE A 11 9.88 36.04 7.97
CA ILE A 11 8.76 35.80 8.89
C ILE A 11 7.53 35.27 8.13
N SER A 12 7.20 35.85 6.97
CA SER A 12 6.08 35.39 6.14
C SER A 12 6.27 33.95 5.67
N LEU A 13 7.47 33.59 5.22
CA LEU A 13 7.82 32.23 4.81
C LEU A 13 7.72 31.24 5.99
N ALA A 14 8.21 31.64 7.17
CA ALA A 14 8.12 30.82 8.38
C ALA A 14 6.65 30.59 8.80
N VAL A 15 5.81 31.63 8.77
CA VAL A 15 4.37 31.52 9.07
C VAL A 15 3.67 30.61 8.05
N PHE A 16 4.00 30.74 6.76
CA PHE A 16 3.45 29.88 5.72
C PHE A 16 3.87 28.41 5.88
N ALA A 17 5.15 28.16 6.19
CA ALA A 17 5.67 26.81 6.42
C ALA A 17 5.02 26.15 7.64
N ILE A 18 4.92 26.89 8.76
CA ILE A 18 4.24 26.41 9.98
C ILE A 18 2.75 26.17 9.72
N GLY A 19 2.08 27.10 9.04
CA GLY A 19 0.67 26.97 8.68
C GLY A 19 0.41 25.75 7.78
N SER A 20 1.26 25.53 6.77
CA SER A 20 1.19 24.36 5.89
C SER A 20 1.40 23.05 6.65
N LEU A 21 2.37 23.02 7.59
CA LEU A 21 2.62 21.85 8.43
C LEU A 21 1.40 21.53 9.31
N LEU A 22 0.83 22.54 9.97
CA LEU A 22 -0.38 22.38 10.78
C LEU A 22 -1.57 21.88 9.96
N PHE A 23 -1.72 22.39 8.74
CA PHE A 23 -2.79 21.95 7.83
C PHE A 23 -2.63 20.47 7.44
N ILE A 24 -1.41 20.02 7.12
CA ILE A 24 -1.11 18.60 6.85
C ILE A 24 -1.46 17.75 8.07
N ILE A 25 -1.08 18.17 9.27
CA ILE A 25 -1.40 17.45 10.52
C ILE A 25 -2.92 17.30 10.67
N VAL A 26 -3.69 18.37 10.44
CA VAL A 26 -5.16 18.33 10.52
C VAL A 26 -5.75 17.34 9.51
N ILE A 27 -5.25 17.31 8.27
CA ILE A 27 -5.69 16.34 7.25
C ILE A 27 -5.37 14.91 7.67
N VAL A 28 -4.16 14.65 8.15
CA VAL A 28 -3.73 13.29 8.57
C VAL A 28 -4.56 12.82 9.76
N VAL A 29 -4.77 13.66 10.77
CA VAL A 29 -5.54 13.31 11.96
C VAL A 29 -7.01 13.08 11.62
N SER A 30 -7.62 13.96 10.82
CA SER A 30 -9.02 13.80 10.40
C SER A 30 -9.24 12.53 9.55
N SER A 31 -8.32 12.25 8.63
CA SER A 31 -8.27 11.01 7.85
C SER A 31 -8.18 9.77 8.74
N ALA A 32 -7.28 9.77 9.73
CA ALA A 32 -7.12 8.65 10.66
C ALA A 32 -8.37 8.40 11.52
N ILE A 33 -9.02 9.48 11.99
CA ILE A 33 -10.26 9.38 12.76
C ILE A 33 -11.40 8.81 11.90
N SER A 34 -11.53 9.30 10.66
CA SER A 34 -12.52 8.82 9.69
C SER A 34 -12.33 7.34 9.39
N ALA A 35 -11.10 6.93 9.07
CA ALA A 35 -10.72 5.54 8.80
C ALA A 35 -11.10 4.62 9.98
N LYS A 36 -10.79 5.03 11.21
CA LYS A 36 -11.13 4.26 12.42
C LYS A 36 -12.64 4.15 12.64
N ARG A 37 -13.42 5.19 12.32
CA ARG A 37 -14.88 5.14 12.38
C ARG A 37 -15.45 4.20 11.32
N ALA A 38 -14.92 4.25 10.09
CA ALA A 38 -15.34 3.37 9.01
C ALA A 38 -15.03 1.90 9.34
N GLU A 39 -13.83 1.60 9.86
CA GLU A 39 -13.46 0.25 10.30
C GLU A 39 -14.40 -0.27 11.39
N LYS A 40 -14.73 0.56 12.39
CA LYS A 40 -15.70 0.19 13.43
C LYS A 40 -17.10 -0.10 12.86
N LYS A 41 -17.57 0.70 11.90
CA LYS A 41 -18.86 0.46 11.23
C LYS A 41 -18.83 -0.86 10.46
N PHE A 42 -17.76 -1.10 9.68
CA PHE A 42 -17.55 -2.37 8.98
C PHE A 42 -17.62 -3.56 9.94
N GLN A 43 -16.83 -3.53 11.03
CA GLN A 43 -16.78 -4.63 12.00
C GLN A 43 -18.14 -4.87 12.68
N LYS A 44 -18.88 -3.80 12.99
CA LYS A 44 -20.23 -3.91 13.56
C LYS A 44 -21.20 -4.60 12.59
N SER A 45 -21.21 -4.17 11.33
CA SER A 45 -22.07 -4.77 10.29
C SER A 45 -21.69 -6.22 10.01
N ALA A 46 -20.40 -6.51 9.90
CA ALA A 46 -19.88 -7.86 9.70
C ALA A 46 -20.32 -8.82 10.81
N ARG A 47 -20.27 -8.40 12.08
CA ARG A 47 -20.81 -9.20 13.20
C ARG A 47 -22.30 -9.48 13.06
N GLY A 48 -23.08 -8.51 12.55
CA GLY A 48 -24.50 -8.70 12.24
C GLY A 48 -24.72 -9.78 11.18
N ILE A 49 -23.95 -9.74 10.09
CA ILE A 49 -24.00 -10.74 9.00
C ILE A 49 -23.67 -12.14 9.54
N LEU A 50 -22.59 -12.28 10.32
CA LEU A 50 -22.15 -13.57 10.87
C LEU A 50 -23.16 -14.18 11.85
N GLY A 51 -23.94 -13.33 12.54
CA GLY A 51 -25.01 -13.74 13.44
C GLY A 51 -26.30 -14.16 12.72
N SER A 52 -26.39 -13.98 11.40
CA SER A 52 -27.55 -14.40 10.61
C SER A 52 -27.49 -15.89 10.24
N GLU A 53 -28.63 -16.41 9.78
CA GLU A 53 -28.76 -17.76 9.22
C GLU A 53 -28.52 -17.80 7.70
N ALA A 54 -27.97 -16.72 7.13
CA ALA A 54 -27.74 -16.65 5.69
C ALA A 54 -26.71 -17.70 5.22
N GLU A 55 -26.87 -18.18 3.99
CA GLU A 55 -25.89 -19.05 3.35
C GLU A 55 -24.57 -18.32 3.08
N LEU A 56 -23.46 -19.07 3.02
CA LEU A 56 -22.10 -18.52 2.84
C LEU A 56 -22.01 -17.58 1.63
N LYS A 57 -22.63 -17.93 0.49
CA LYS A 57 -22.63 -17.09 -0.71
C LYS A 57 -23.25 -15.71 -0.46
N ASN A 58 -24.38 -15.66 0.22
CA ASN A 58 -25.06 -14.41 0.56
C ASN A 58 -24.26 -13.59 1.59
N MET A 59 -23.58 -14.27 2.51
CA MET A 59 -22.66 -13.61 3.44
C MET A 59 -21.48 -12.97 2.70
N VAL A 60 -20.85 -13.68 1.74
CA VAL A 60 -19.73 -13.14 0.94
C VAL A 60 -20.15 -11.87 0.20
N GLU A 61 -21.32 -11.88 -0.46
CA GLU A 61 -21.84 -10.68 -1.15
C GLU A 61 -22.14 -9.55 -0.16
N SER A 62 -22.75 -9.85 0.98
CA SER A 62 -22.98 -8.84 2.03
C SER A 62 -21.66 -8.23 2.54
N PHE A 63 -20.59 -9.03 2.63
CA PHE A 63 -19.25 -8.55 2.97
C PHE A 63 -18.67 -7.60 1.90
N ARG A 64 -18.93 -7.85 0.61
CA ARG A 64 -18.56 -6.92 -0.46
C ARG A 64 -19.29 -5.60 -0.33
N GLU A 65 -20.60 -5.63 -0.09
CA GLU A 65 -21.42 -4.42 0.01
C GLU A 65 -20.94 -3.51 1.16
N ILE A 66 -20.72 -4.08 2.34
CA ILE A 66 -20.20 -3.31 3.48
C ILE A 66 -18.74 -2.86 3.25
N PHE A 67 -17.95 -3.60 2.45
CA PHE A 67 -16.61 -3.18 2.06
C PHE A 67 -16.64 -2.00 1.08
N THR A 68 -17.54 -1.98 0.10
CA THR A 68 -17.74 -0.83 -0.81
C THR A 68 -18.11 0.43 -0.03
N THR A 69 -18.91 0.28 1.03
CA THR A 69 -19.23 1.39 1.93
C THR A 69 -18.00 1.84 2.74
N TYR A 70 -17.15 0.90 3.17
CA TYR A 70 -15.90 1.22 3.83
C TYR A 70 -14.92 1.94 2.89
N SER A 71 -14.71 1.44 1.68
CA SER A 71 -13.69 1.93 0.74
C SER A 71 -13.97 3.34 0.22
N THR A 72 -15.24 3.76 0.22
CA THR A 72 -15.65 5.13 -0.14
C THR A 72 -15.47 6.14 1.00
N SER A 73 -15.14 5.70 2.21
CA SER A 73 -14.92 6.59 3.35
C SER A 73 -13.50 7.21 3.32
N MET A 74 -13.39 8.48 3.70
CA MET A 74 -12.11 9.20 3.71
C MET A 74 -11.09 8.51 4.63
N GLY A 75 -9.87 8.32 4.13
CA GLY A 75 -8.75 7.75 4.90
C GLY A 75 -8.74 6.23 5.00
N CYS A 76 -9.69 5.53 4.37
CA CYS A 76 -9.70 4.07 4.32
C CYS A 76 -8.60 3.53 3.41
N TYR A 77 -7.76 2.65 3.95
CA TYR A 77 -6.62 2.06 3.23
C TYR A 77 -6.54 0.53 3.38
N LEU A 78 -7.39 -0.06 4.23
CA LEU A 78 -7.36 -1.50 4.46
C LEU A 78 -8.11 -2.22 3.35
N THR A 79 -7.54 -3.33 2.90
CA THR A 79 -8.22 -4.27 2.02
C THR A 79 -9.29 -5.05 2.80
N ILE A 80 -10.25 -5.64 2.06
CA ILE A 80 -11.27 -6.50 2.66
C ILE A 80 -10.65 -7.67 3.44
N ILE A 81 -9.54 -8.24 2.94
CA ILE A 81 -8.78 -9.29 3.63
C ILE A 81 -8.28 -8.80 4.99
N GLN A 82 -7.60 -7.65 5.02
CA GLN A 82 -7.07 -7.08 6.26
C GLN A 82 -8.17 -6.76 7.27
N LEU A 83 -9.31 -6.26 6.80
CA LEU A 83 -10.47 -6.01 7.66
C LEU A 83 -11.03 -7.30 8.27
N ILE A 84 -11.12 -8.37 7.48
CA ILE A 84 -11.57 -9.68 7.95
C ILE A 84 -10.56 -10.29 8.93
N GLU A 85 -9.26 -10.22 8.66
CA GLU A 85 -8.20 -10.70 9.55
C GLU A 85 -8.19 -9.96 10.90
N ARG A 86 -8.37 -8.64 10.87
CA ARG A 86 -8.55 -7.84 12.10
C ARG A 86 -9.82 -8.22 12.85
N LEU A 87 -10.92 -8.49 12.14
CA LEU A 87 -12.16 -8.93 12.77
C LEU A 87 -11.98 -10.30 13.46
N ILE A 88 -11.31 -11.26 12.81
CA ILE A 88 -10.95 -12.55 13.43
C ILE A 88 -10.11 -12.33 14.68
N THR A 89 -9.12 -11.43 14.63
CA THR A 89 -8.29 -11.08 15.81
C THR A 89 -9.16 -10.53 16.95
N ASN A 90 -10.13 -9.67 16.64
CA ASN A 90 -11.04 -9.09 17.63
C ASN A 90 -12.00 -10.12 18.26
N PHE A 91 -12.28 -11.25 17.60
CA PHE A 91 -13.07 -12.34 18.19
C PHE A 91 -12.28 -13.17 19.21
N HIS A 92 -10.94 -13.12 19.16
CA HIS A 92 -10.07 -13.73 20.17
C HIS A 92 -9.85 -12.81 21.39
N ASP A 93 -10.26 -11.54 21.33
CA ASP A 93 -10.16 -10.59 22.45
C ASP A 93 -11.18 -10.97 23.55
N PRO A 94 -10.73 -11.21 24.80
CA PRO A 94 -11.59 -11.53 25.95
C PRO A 94 -12.76 -10.55 26.16
N LYS A 95 -12.58 -9.28 25.79
CA LYS A 95 -13.61 -8.23 25.96
C LYS A 95 -14.80 -8.36 25.00
N HIS A 96 -14.67 -9.20 23.97
CA HIS A 96 -15.65 -9.35 22.91
C HIS A 96 -16.14 -10.80 22.75
N GLN A 97 -15.85 -11.67 23.73
CA GLN A 97 -16.20 -13.08 23.67
C GLN A 97 -17.72 -13.28 23.80
N LEU A 98 -18.30 -13.84 22.74
CA LEU A 98 -19.57 -14.55 22.79
C LEU A 98 -19.38 -15.89 23.55
N PRO A 99 -20.46 -16.60 23.92
CA PRO A 99 -20.35 -17.98 24.38
C PRO A 99 -19.43 -18.80 23.46
N PRO A 100 -18.53 -19.65 23.99
CA PRO A 100 -17.44 -20.27 23.23
C PRO A 100 -17.89 -20.89 21.90
N GLU A 101 -18.96 -21.67 21.92
CA GLU A 101 -19.51 -22.35 20.73
C GLU A 101 -19.95 -21.37 19.63
N LYS A 102 -20.65 -20.29 20.01
CA LYS A 102 -21.10 -19.27 19.06
C LYS A 102 -19.92 -18.47 18.51
N ASN A 103 -18.89 -18.27 19.33
CA ASN A 103 -17.67 -17.58 18.91
C ASN A 103 -16.89 -18.41 17.87
N GLU A 104 -16.69 -19.70 18.14
CA GLU A 104 -16.02 -20.62 17.24
C GLU A 104 -16.74 -20.76 15.89
N LEU A 105 -18.09 -20.87 15.91
CA LEU A 105 -18.89 -20.91 14.69
C LEU A 105 -18.71 -19.65 13.83
N GLN A 106 -18.73 -18.46 14.45
CA GLN A 106 -18.55 -17.20 13.72
C GLN A 106 -17.12 -17.05 13.18
N ILE A 107 -16.11 -17.50 13.92
CA ILE A 107 -14.72 -17.55 13.46
C ILE A 107 -14.57 -18.52 12.28
N ALA A 108 -15.21 -19.69 12.33
CA ALA A 108 -15.19 -20.65 11.23
C ALA A 108 -15.80 -20.06 9.95
N ARG A 109 -16.99 -19.45 10.06
CA ARG A 109 -17.64 -18.73 8.94
C ARG A 109 -16.74 -17.61 8.39
N LEU A 110 -16.09 -16.83 9.25
CA LEU A 110 -15.14 -15.79 8.82
C LEU A 110 -13.94 -16.36 8.06
N ARG A 111 -13.41 -17.51 8.47
CA ARG A 111 -12.30 -18.17 7.78
C ARG A 111 -12.70 -18.65 6.40
N GLU A 112 -13.92 -19.15 6.22
CA GLU A 112 -14.45 -19.51 4.90
C GLU A 112 -14.62 -18.29 4.00
N ILE A 113 -15.22 -17.21 4.50
CA ILE A 113 -15.36 -15.94 3.77
C ILE A 113 -13.97 -15.40 3.37
N LEU A 114 -13.01 -15.41 4.30
CA LEU A 114 -11.63 -14.98 4.04
C LEU A 114 -10.98 -15.82 2.94
N LYS A 115 -11.20 -17.14 2.96
CA LYS A 115 -10.69 -18.07 1.96
C LYS A 115 -11.25 -17.71 0.58
N THR A 116 -12.56 -17.48 0.45
CA THR A 116 -13.19 -17.05 -0.81
C THR A 116 -12.54 -15.79 -1.37
N PHE A 117 -12.37 -14.74 -0.55
CA PHE A 117 -11.71 -13.51 -1.01
C PHE A 117 -10.24 -13.70 -1.36
N LYS A 118 -9.50 -14.56 -0.63
CA LYS A 118 -8.11 -14.89 -0.98
C LYS A 118 -8.03 -15.61 -2.33
N GLU A 119 -8.88 -16.60 -2.56
CA GLU A 119 -8.93 -17.34 -3.82
C GLU A 119 -9.34 -16.48 -5.02
N GLU A 120 -10.21 -15.50 -4.81
CA GLU A 120 -10.54 -14.50 -5.83
C GLU A 120 -9.34 -13.64 -6.23
N LEU A 121 -8.46 -13.32 -5.28
CA LEU A 121 -7.26 -12.53 -5.53
C LEU A 121 -6.07 -13.37 -6.01
N ILE A 122 -6.13 -14.70 -5.92
CA ILE A 122 -5.13 -15.57 -6.55
C ILE A 122 -5.27 -15.42 -8.07
N TYR A 123 -4.25 -14.83 -8.68
CA TYR A 123 -4.09 -14.74 -10.12
C TYR A 123 -3.66 -16.10 -10.66
N ASN A 124 -4.38 -16.63 -11.64
CA ASN A 124 -4.07 -17.88 -12.31
C ASN A 124 -4.19 -17.72 -13.83
N ASP A 125 -3.67 -18.69 -14.58
CA ASP A 125 -3.66 -18.65 -16.04
C ASP A 125 -5.09 -18.63 -16.63
N GLU A 126 -6.08 -19.24 -15.97
CA GLU A 126 -7.49 -19.19 -16.39
C GLU A 126 -8.06 -17.77 -16.35
N LYS A 127 -7.89 -17.04 -15.24
CA LYS A 127 -8.33 -15.64 -15.11
C LYS A 127 -7.60 -14.73 -16.08
N LEU A 128 -6.31 -14.96 -16.30
CA LEU A 128 -5.52 -14.24 -17.29
C LEU A 128 -6.07 -14.47 -18.71
N ASN A 129 -6.35 -15.73 -19.06
CA ASN A 129 -6.91 -16.09 -20.36
C ASN A 129 -8.32 -15.52 -20.54
N ALA A 130 -9.15 -15.50 -19.50
CA ALA A 130 -10.47 -14.86 -19.54
C ALA A 130 -10.38 -13.36 -19.88
N VAL A 131 -9.41 -12.65 -19.31
CA VAL A 131 -9.16 -11.23 -19.62
C VAL A 131 -8.59 -11.05 -21.03
N ILE A 132 -7.60 -11.86 -21.43
CA ILE A 132 -6.96 -11.76 -22.75
C ILE A 132 -7.93 -12.05 -23.89
N ASN A 133 -8.84 -13.00 -23.69
CA ASN A 133 -9.82 -13.41 -24.70
C ASN A 133 -10.89 -12.34 -24.96
N GLN A 134 -11.06 -11.38 -24.04
CA GLN A 134 -11.96 -10.23 -24.21
C GLN A 134 -11.32 -9.06 -24.95
N LEU A 135 -10.01 -9.11 -25.19
CA LEU A 135 -9.28 -8.04 -25.86
C LEU A 135 -9.13 -8.37 -27.34
N GLU A 136 -9.25 -7.37 -28.22
CA GLU A 136 -9.01 -7.55 -29.65
C GLU A 136 -7.56 -7.22 -30.03
N ASN A 137 -6.92 -6.29 -29.31
CA ASN A 137 -5.58 -5.78 -29.61
C ASN A 137 -4.46 -6.71 -29.09
N ASP A 138 -3.69 -7.28 -30.01
CA ASP A 138 -2.62 -8.24 -29.68
C ASP A 138 -1.42 -7.64 -28.95
N ASN A 139 -1.11 -6.35 -29.16
CA ASN A 139 -0.06 -5.67 -28.39
C ASN A 139 -0.47 -5.54 -26.92
N LEU A 140 -1.72 -5.13 -26.67
CA LEU A 140 -2.26 -4.99 -25.32
C LEU A 140 -2.34 -6.35 -24.61
N LYS A 141 -2.73 -7.42 -25.33
CA LYS A 141 -2.70 -8.80 -24.81
C LYS A 141 -1.29 -9.20 -24.36
N ASN A 142 -0.27 -8.88 -25.17
CA ASN A 142 1.12 -9.24 -24.86
C ASN A 142 1.67 -8.45 -23.66
N GLU A 143 1.29 -7.18 -23.53
CA GLU A 143 1.66 -6.35 -22.39
C GLU A 143 1.03 -6.87 -21.09
N ILE A 144 -0.26 -7.21 -21.11
CA ILE A 144 -0.97 -7.81 -19.97
C ILE A 144 -0.37 -9.17 -19.60
N LYS A 145 -0.06 -10.04 -20.57
CA LYS A 145 0.64 -11.32 -20.33
C LYS A 145 1.98 -11.10 -19.63
N SER A 146 2.74 -10.08 -20.04
CA SER A 146 4.04 -9.74 -19.46
C SER A 146 3.90 -9.28 -17.99
N LEU A 147 2.95 -8.37 -17.73
CA LEU A 147 2.65 -7.89 -16.38
C LEU A 147 2.20 -9.02 -15.46
N PHE A 148 1.33 -9.92 -15.93
CA PHE A 148 0.88 -11.07 -15.16
C PHE A 148 2.02 -12.05 -14.84
N ARG A 149 2.90 -12.35 -15.81
CA ARG A 149 4.08 -13.17 -15.56
C ARG A 149 5.02 -12.53 -14.53
N CYS A 150 5.14 -11.21 -14.54
CA CYS A 150 5.90 -10.46 -13.56
C CYS A 150 5.29 -10.62 -12.15
N ILE A 151 3.99 -10.37 -12.01
CA ILE A 151 3.27 -10.49 -10.73
C ILE A 151 3.34 -11.93 -10.18
N ASN A 152 3.10 -12.94 -11.02
CA ASN A 152 3.19 -14.34 -10.60
C ASN A 152 4.63 -14.74 -10.24
N SER A 153 5.63 -14.25 -10.98
CA SER A 153 7.04 -14.48 -10.61
C SER A 153 7.42 -13.80 -9.30
N TYR A 154 6.80 -12.67 -8.96
CA TYR A 154 7.00 -11.98 -7.68
C TYR A 154 6.35 -12.74 -6.54
N ASN A 155 5.10 -13.20 -6.73
CA ASN A 155 4.36 -14.00 -5.76
C ASN A 155 4.99 -15.39 -5.51
N ASP A 156 5.57 -16.00 -6.55
CA ASP A 156 6.31 -17.28 -6.47
C ASP A 156 7.75 -17.12 -5.96
N GLY A 157 8.23 -15.90 -5.69
CA GLY A 157 9.61 -15.63 -5.29
C GLY A 157 10.68 -15.76 -6.39
N ARG A 158 10.30 -16.19 -7.60
CA ARG A 158 11.21 -16.38 -8.75
C ARG A 158 11.83 -15.09 -9.28
N LEU A 159 11.19 -13.94 -9.04
CA LEU A 159 11.77 -12.63 -9.39
C LEU A 159 12.97 -12.29 -8.50
N PHE A 160 12.96 -12.68 -7.22
CA PHE A 160 14.12 -12.53 -6.34
C PHE A 160 15.27 -13.46 -6.73
N GLU A 161 14.96 -14.68 -7.20
CA GLU A 161 15.97 -15.58 -7.76
C GLU A 161 16.56 -15.03 -9.06
N LYS A 162 15.72 -14.50 -9.96
CA LYS A 162 16.17 -13.84 -11.20
C LYS A 162 16.93 -12.54 -10.94
N ASP A 163 16.55 -11.73 -9.94
CA ASP A 163 17.30 -10.55 -9.53
C ASP A 163 18.62 -10.93 -8.84
N GLN A 164 18.68 -12.05 -8.13
CA GLN A 164 19.91 -12.59 -7.58
C GLN A 164 20.83 -13.14 -8.68
N GLU A 165 20.28 -13.80 -9.70
CA GLU A 165 21.04 -14.25 -10.89
C GLU A 165 21.48 -13.08 -11.75
N ILE A 166 20.63 -12.07 -11.98
CA ILE A 166 20.98 -10.81 -12.64
C ILE A 166 22.03 -10.07 -11.82
N SER A 167 21.94 -10.06 -10.49
CA SER A 167 22.96 -9.49 -9.60
C SER A 167 24.28 -10.27 -9.67
N LYS A 168 24.25 -11.61 -9.75
CA LYS A 168 25.43 -12.46 -9.97
C LYS A 168 26.03 -12.23 -11.37
N LEU A 169 25.21 -12.09 -12.41
CA LEU A 169 25.62 -11.76 -13.79
C LEU A 169 26.17 -10.34 -13.89
N LYS A 170 25.55 -9.37 -13.21
CA LYS A 170 25.99 -7.96 -13.12
C LYS A 170 27.26 -7.82 -12.30
N ASN A 171 27.47 -8.67 -11.29
CA ASN A 171 28.73 -8.78 -10.54
C ASN A 171 29.84 -9.46 -11.35
N LYS A 172 29.51 -10.46 -12.19
CA LYS A 172 30.45 -11.00 -13.20
C LYS A 172 30.82 -9.93 -14.23
N MET A 173 29.86 -9.17 -14.77
CA MET A 173 30.11 -8.05 -15.67
C MET A 173 30.87 -6.88 -14.99
N LYS A 174 30.64 -6.61 -13.70
CA LYS A 174 31.40 -5.61 -12.92
C LYS A 174 32.85 -6.02 -12.69
N LYS A 175 33.16 -7.33 -12.60
CA LYS A 175 34.56 -7.81 -12.50
C LYS A 175 35.35 -7.51 -13.78
N ASP A 176 34.73 -7.56 -14.96
CA ASP A 176 35.36 -7.15 -16.23
C ASP A 176 35.41 -5.62 -16.45
N LYS A 177 34.57 -4.85 -15.75
CA LYS A 177 34.51 -3.38 -15.84
C LYS A 177 35.17 -2.65 -14.65
N LYS A 178 35.96 -3.35 -13.84
CA LYS A 178 36.58 -2.82 -12.59
C LYS A 178 37.61 -1.70 -12.79
N LEU A 179 37.95 -1.32 -14.02
CA LEU A 179 38.96 -0.29 -14.32
C LEU A 179 38.42 1.11 -14.71
N LYS A 180 37.09 1.33 -14.81
CA LYS A 180 36.55 2.64 -15.29
C LYS A 180 35.51 3.35 -14.40
N ILE A 181 35.18 2.84 -13.21
CA ILE A 181 34.13 3.45 -12.33
C ILE A 181 34.69 4.07 -11.03
N ILE A 182 36.01 4.01 -10.79
CA ILE A 182 36.62 4.75 -9.67
C ILE A 182 36.65 6.28 -9.96
N SER A 183 36.67 6.69 -11.23
CA SER A 183 36.66 8.11 -11.62
C SER A 183 35.30 8.82 -11.52
N PHE A 184 34.19 8.09 -11.46
CA PHE A 184 32.84 8.70 -11.38
C PHE A 184 32.45 9.10 -9.94
N PHE A 185 32.97 8.39 -8.92
CA PHE A 185 32.67 8.69 -7.52
C PHE A 185 33.47 9.88 -6.95
N PHE A 186 34.65 10.21 -7.49
CA PHE A 186 35.37 11.41 -7.09
C PHE A 186 34.79 12.72 -7.69
N GLY A 187 34.11 12.64 -8.84
CA GLY A 187 33.44 13.80 -9.45
C GLY A 187 32.15 14.23 -8.75
N LEU A 188 31.38 13.28 -8.21
CA LEU A 188 30.09 13.56 -7.57
C LEU A 188 30.23 14.12 -6.14
N ILE A 189 31.31 13.77 -5.44
CA ILE A 189 31.64 14.32 -4.11
C ILE A 189 32.13 15.78 -4.23
N GLY A 190 32.88 16.11 -5.31
CA GLY A 190 33.28 17.49 -5.60
C GLY A 190 32.10 18.40 -5.98
N PHE A 191 31.10 17.87 -6.69
CA PHE A 191 29.92 18.65 -7.10
C PHE A 191 29.02 19.02 -5.91
N ILE A 192 28.81 18.09 -4.96
CA ILE A 192 28.02 18.35 -3.76
C ILE A 192 28.72 19.36 -2.83
N SER A 193 30.06 19.31 -2.74
CA SER A 193 30.83 20.33 -2.00
C SER A 193 30.70 21.71 -2.65
N SER A 194 30.79 21.81 -3.99
CA SER A 194 30.66 23.11 -4.68
C SER A 194 29.27 23.72 -4.55
N VAL A 195 28.20 22.92 -4.56
CA VAL A 195 26.82 23.40 -4.38
C VAL A 195 26.59 23.88 -2.95
N ILE A 196 27.11 23.17 -1.95
CA ILE A 196 26.98 23.58 -0.54
C ILE A 196 27.79 24.87 -0.27
N THR A 197 28.98 25.02 -0.86
CA THR A 197 29.77 26.26 -0.75
C THR A 197 29.10 27.44 -1.44
N ILE A 198 28.50 27.26 -2.63
CA ILE A 198 27.75 28.33 -3.32
C ILE A 198 26.49 28.71 -2.53
N VAL A 199 25.73 27.75 -2.00
CA VAL A 199 24.53 28.05 -1.21
C VAL A 199 24.88 28.74 0.12
N ASN A 200 25.99 28.36 0.77
CA ASN A 200 26.46 29.04 1.98
C ASN A 200 27.14 30.40 1.72
N PHE A 201 27.70 30.62 0.52
CA PHE A 201 28.25 31.92 0.11
C PHE A 201 27.15 32.89 -0.35
N VAL A 202 26.10 32.38 -1.00
CA VAL A 202 24.87 33.13 -1.31
C VAL A 202 24.00 33.31 -0.06
N GLY A 203 24.38 32.67 1.06
CA GLY A 203 24.01 33.06 2.41
C GLY A 203 24.76 34.26 3.00
N LEU A 204 25.62 35.00 2.26
CA LEU A 204 26.31 36.19 2.81
C LEU A 204 26.50 37.30 1.76
N LYS A 205 25.41 37.98 1.40
CA LYS A 205 25.39 39.42 1.07
C LYS A 205 23.96 39.98 1.03
#